data_AF-A0A1H1YM10-F1
#
_entry.id   AF-A0A1H1YM10-F1
#
_cell.length_a   1.000
_cell.length_b   1.000
_cell.length_c   1.000
_cell.angle_alpha   90.00
_cell.angle_beta   90.00
_cell.angle_gamma   90.00
#
_symmetry.space_group_name_H-M   'P 1'
#
loop_
_entity.id
_entity.type
_entity.pdbx_description
1 polymer ?
#
loop_
_entity_poly.entity_id
_entity_poly.type
_entity_poly.pdbx_seq_one_letter_code
_entity_poly.pdbx_strand_id
1 'polypeptide(L)'
;MRVLLSATTPSGDAADVGDRLRRAGHTVYGCRGGERCTLAMGGTCPLADHLADVHVHVRERPGPPSGRDRPFLCAVLAGTPLVLCGPPSPEGPWSRADVVCSPAGVVEALERAVRRRVERAGAGGRWDQPRSA
;
A
#
# COMPACT_ATOMS: atom_id res chain seq x y z
N MET A 1 10.74 -6.84 4.24
CA MET A 1 9.29 -6.71 4.54
C MET A 1 8.48 -7.51 3.54
N ARG A 2 7.26 -7.88 3.93
CA ARG A 2 6.23 -8.50 3.11
C ARG A 2 5.44 -7.38 2.43
N VAL A 3 5.53 -7.29 1.11
CA VAL A 3 4.97 -6.19 0.33
C VAL A 3 3.85 -6.73 -0.53
N LEU A 4 2.65 -6.15 -0.39
CA LEU A 4 1.62 -6.34 -1.39
C LEU A 4 1.83 -5.32 -2.51
N LEU A 5 1.86 -5.77 -3.76
CA LEU A 5 2.03 -4.93 -4.94
C LEU A 5 0.78 -5.03 -5.81
N SER A 6 0.20 -3.89 -6.15
CA SER A 6 -0.92 -3.80 -7.08
C SER A 6 -0.69 -2.67 -8.08
N ALA A 7 -1.38 -2.69 -9.21
CA ALA A 7 -1.28 -1.64 -10.21
C ALA A 7 -2.61 -1.43 -10.94
N THR A 8 -2.92 -0.18 -11.29
CA THR A 8 -4.06 0.14 -12.17
C THR A 8 -3.91 -0.54 -13.52
N THR A 9 -2.68 -0.57 -14.05
CA THR A 9 -2.34 -1.22 -15.33
C THR A 9 -1.15 -2.16 -15.09
N PRO A 10 -1.19 -3.42 -15.56
CA PRO A 10 -0.05 -4.31 -15.49
C PRO A 10 0.92 -3.91 -16.62
N SER A 11 2.05 -3.35 -16.24
CA SER A 11 2.88 -2.57 -17.13
C SER A 11 4.35 -2.53 -16.68
N GLY A 12 5.19 -1.79 -17.40
CA GLY A 12 6.63 -1.68 -17.12
C GLY A 12 6.93 -1.11 -15.74
N ASP A 13 6.20 -0.08 -15.31
CA ASP A 13 6.42 0.53 -13.99
C ASP A 13 6.12 -0.44 -12.85
N ALA A 14 5.05 -1.24 -12.98
CA ALA A 14 4.70 -2.22 -11.96
C ALA A 14 5.77 -3.33 -11.86
N ALA A 15 6.33 -3.74 -13.00
CA ALA A 15 7.43 -4.70 -13.05
C ALA A 15 8.72 -4.12 -12.44
N ASP A 16 9.12 -2.90 -12.81
CA ASP A 16 10.32 -2.23 -12.28
C ASP A 16 10.22 -2.04 -10.76
N VAL A 17 9.07 -1.59 -10.26
CA VAL A 17 8.81 -1.50 -8.81
C VAL A 17 8.97 -2.86 -8.15
N GLY A 18 8.36 -3.92 -8.70
CA GLY A 18 8.47 -5.26 -8.17
C GLY A 18 9.92 -5.74 -8.09
N ASP A 19 10.72 -5.50 -9.12
CA ASP A 19 12.11 -5.94 -9.20
C ASP A 19 13.04 -5.15 -8.28
N ARG A 20 12.81 -3.84 -8.12
CA ARG A 20 13.52 -3.01 -7.14
C ARG A 20 13.28 -3.51 -5.72
N LEU A 21 12.03 -3.77 -5.36
CA LEU A 21 11.65 -4.26 -4.04
C LEU A 21 12.27 -5.63 -3.75
N ARG A 22 12.24 -6.55 -4.72
CA ARG A 22 12.90 -7.86 -4.58
C ARG A 22 14.41 -7.75 -4.41
N ARG A 23 15.07 -6.90 -5.20
CA ARG A 23 16.52 -6.64 -5.07
C ARG A 23 16.90 -6.02 -3.74
N ALA A 24 16.01 -5.25 -3.12
CA ALA A 24 16.16 -4.73 -1.77
C ALA A 24 15.88 -5.79 -0.67
N GLY A 25 15.66 -7.06 -1.04
CA GLY A 25 15.43 -8.15 -0.09
C GLY A 25 14.01 -8.23 0.47
N HIS A 26 13.02 -7.62 -0.20
CA HIS A 26 11.62 -7.72 0.21
C HIS A 26 10.90 -8.88 -0.47
N THR A 27 9.95 -9.49 0.24
CA THR A 27 9.04 -10.49 -0.31
C THR A 27 7.85 -9.80 -0.96
N VAL A 28 7.67 -9.95 -2.27
CA VAL A 28 6.64 -9.23 -3.03
C VAL A 28 5.51 -10.16 -3.46
N TYR A 29 4.29 -9.86 -3.02
CA TYR A 29 3.05 -10.53 -3.41
C TYR A 29 2.27 -9.67 -4.41
N GLY A 30 1.88 -10.24 -5.54
CA GLY A 30 1.07 -9.52 -6.54
C GLY A 30 -0.43 -9.58 -6.24
N CYS A 31 -1.12 -8.45 -6.34
CA CYS A 31 -2.56 -8.33 -6.27
C CYS A 31 -3.09 -7.59 -7.50
N ARG A 32 -3.83 -8.30 -8.36
CA ARG A 32 -4.29 -7.76 -9.65
C ARG A 32 -5.56 -6.90 -9.56
N GLY A 33 -6.24 -6.88 -8.41
CA GLY A 33 -7.54 -6.21 -8.27
C GLY A 33 -8.65 -6.86 -9.12
N GLY A 34 -9.83 -6.23 -9.17
CA GLY A 34 -11.01 -6.70 -9.94
C GLY A 34 -12.01 -7.56 -9.17
N GLU A 35 -13.01 -8.12 -9.86
CA GLU A 35 -14.05 -9.00 -9.27
C GLU A 35 -13.46 -10.29 -8.68
N ARG A 36 -12.35 -10.74 -9.25
CA ARG A 36 -11.52 -11.84 -8.73
C ARG A 36 -10.25 -11.32 -8.08
N CYS A 37 -10.35 -10.21 -7.34
CA CYS A 37 -9.31 -9.91 -6.35
C CYS A 37 -9.31 -11.09 -5.38
N THR A 38 -8.48 -12.09 -5.66
CA THR A 38 -8.24 -13.26 -4.82
C THR A 38 -7.50 -12.77 -3.58
N LEU A 39 -8.24 -12.05 -2.75
CA LEU A 39 -8.06 -11.97 -1.31
C LEU A 39 -8.40 -13.34 -0.70
N ALA A 40 -7.93 -14.40 -1.36
CA ALA A 40 -8.36 -15.78 -1.22
C ALA A 40 -7.69 -16.63 -2.32
N MET A 41 -6.45 -17.06 -2.14
CA MET A 41 -6.24 -18.49 -2.43
C MET A 41 -6.90 -19.23 -1.26
N GLY A 42 -8.23 -19.41 -1.30
CA GLY A 42 -8.98 -20.09 -0.23
C GLY A 42 -9.63 -19.25 0.88
N GLY A 43 -9.74 -17.92 0.77
CA GLY A 43 -10.63 -17.08 1.63
C GLY A 43 -10.00 -15.85 2.32
N THR A 44 -8.69 -15.62 2.20
CA THR A 44 -7.93 -14.69 3.07
C THR A 44 -7.30 -13.49 2.33
N CYS A 45 -7.71 -12.28 2.73
CA CYS A 45 -7.19 -11.01 2.22
C CYS A 45 -5.81 -10.76 2.83
N PRO A 46 -4.71 -10.66 2.05
CA PRO A 46 -3.38 -10.43 2.63
C PRO A 46 -3.29 -9.17 3.50
N LEU A 47 -4.20 -8.22 3.32
CA LEU A 47 -4.31 -7.01 4.14
C LEU A 47 -5.17 -7.23 5.39
N ALA A 48 -6.23 -8.05 5.33
CA ALA A 48 -7.08 -8.34 6.49
C ALA A 48 -6.41 -9.31 7.47
N ASP A 49 -5.63 -10.25 6.96
CA ASP A 49 -4.91 -11.24 7.77
C ASP A 49 -3.48 -10.78 8.15
N HIS A 50 -3.17 -9.49 7.94
CA HIS A 50 -1.87 -8.89 8.24
C HIS A 50 -0.67 -9.66 7.65
N LEU A 51 -0.88 -10.27 6.47
CA LEU A 51 0.15 -11.03 5.74
C LEU A 51 1.11 -10.11 4.98
N ALA A 52 0.74 -8.85 4.76
CA ALA A 52 1.60 -7.81 4.23
C ALA A 52 1.89 -6.74 5.30
N ASP A 53 3.15 -6.31 5.37
CA ASP A 53 3.60 -5.24 6.26
C ASP A 53 3.30 -3.86 5.65
N VAL A 54 3.22 -3.78 4.32
CA VAL A 54 3.03 -2.56 3.54
C VAL A 54 2.40 -2.88 2.19
N HIS A 55 1.57 -1.96 1.68
CA HIS A 55 0.97 -2.02 0.37
C HIS A 55 1.57 -0.95 -0.56
N VAL A 56 2.00 -1.37 -1.75
CA VAL A 56 2.44 -0.49 -2.84
C VAL A 56 1.43 -0.58 -3.97
N HIS A 57 0.88 0.57 -4.36
CA HIS A 57 -0.01 0.70 -5.50
C HIS A 57 0.65 1.54 -6.59
N VAL A 58 0.75 0.99 -7.80
CA VAL A 58 1.42 1.62 -8.93
C VAL A 58 0.40 2.17 -9.93
N ARG A 59 0.60 3.43 -10.33
CA ARG A 59 -0.19 4.13 -11.34
C ARG A 59 0.75 4.76 -12.36
N GLU A 60 0.64 4.39 -13.63
CA GLU A 60 1.47 5.02 -14.66
C GLU A 60 0.93 6.37 -15.11
N ARG A 61 -0.40 6.54 -15.05
CA ARG A 61 -1.11 7.73 -15.52
C ARG A 61 -2.16 8.18 -14.51
N PRO A 62 -2.39 9.49 -14.37
CA PRO A 62 -3.53 9.98 -13.61
C PRO A 62 -4.83 9.61 -14.35
N GLY A 63 -5.88 9.36 -13.60
CA GLY A 63 -7.19 8.99 -14.13
C GLY A 63 -8.20 8.67 -13.03
N PRO A 64 -9.46 8.40 -13.40
CA PRO A 64 -10.48 8.01 -12.43
C PRO A 64 -10.15 6.63 -11.83
N PRO A 65 -10.62 6.34 -10.59
CA PRO A 65 -10.51 5.02 -10.01
C PRO A 65 -11.19 3.95 -10.86
N SER A 66 -10.62 2.75 -10.86
CA SER A 66 -11.07 1.57 -11.57
C SER A 66 -11.19 0.37 -10.63
N GLY A 67 -11.81 -0.72 -11.09
CA GLY A 67 -11.88 -1.97 -10.33
C GLY A 67 -10.51 -2.56 -9.94
N ARG A 68 -9.45 -2.19 -10.66
CA ARG A 68 -8.06 -2.60 -10.36
C ARG A 68 -7.44 -1.83 -9.19
N ASP A 69 -8.06 -0.73 -8.79
CA ASP A 69 -7.61 0.10 -7.66
C ASP A 69 -8.25 -0.32 -6.32
N ARG A 70 -9.14 -1.34 -6.34
CA ARG A 70 -9.73 -1.91 -5.12
C ARG A 70 -8.71 -2.29 -4.04
N PRO A 71 -7.53 -2.87 -4.35
CA PRO A 71 -6.52 -3.15 -3.33
C PRO A 71 -6.07 -1.91 -2.56
N PHE A 72 -6.02 -0.74 -3.22
CA PHE A 72 -5.68 0.53 -2.56
C PHE A 72 -6.70 0.87 -1.47
N LEU A 73 -8.00 0.76 -1.80
CA LEU A 73 -9.08 0.98 -0.84
C LEU A 73 -9.03 -0.03 0.31
N CYS A 74 -8.74 -1.31 0.02
CA CYS A 74 -8.59 -2.33 1.06
C CYS A 74 -7.46 -1.98 2.05
N ALA A 75 -6.32 -1.46 1.57
CA ALA A 75 -5.22 -1.06 2.44
C ALA A 75 -5.58 0.14 3.33
N VAL A 76 -6.33 1.11 2.79
CA VAL A 76 -6.86 2.24 3.58
C VAL A 76 -7.74 1.73 4.72
N LEU A 77 -8.68 0.81 4.43
CA LEU A 77 -9.59 0.26 5.43
C LEU A 77 -8.89 -0.62 6.46
N ALA A 78 -7.93 -1.45 6.03
CA ALA A 78 -7.12 -2.28 6.92
C ALA A 78 -6.10 -1.47 7.74
N GLY A 79 -5.90 -0.19 7.42
CA GLY A 79 -4.91 0.65 8.07
C GLY A 79 -3.47 0.20 7.83
N THR A 80 -3.23 -0.54 6.75
CA THR A 80 -1.89 -0.97 6.33
C THR A 80 -1.10 0.23 5.81
N PRO A 81 0.20 0.37 6.14
CA PRO A 81 1.06 1.36 5.51
C PRO A 81 0.92 1.34 3.99
N LEU A 82 0.68 2.51 3.38
CA LEU A 82 0.27 2.62 1.98
C LEU A 82 1.19 3.57 1.20
N VAL A 83 1.77 3.05 0.13
CA VAL A 83 2.61 3.79 -0.82
C VAL A 83 1.92 3.86 -2.17
N LEU A 84 1.78 5.08 -2.71
CA LEU A 84 1.34 5.32 -4.07
C LEU A 84 2.55 5.65 -4.94
N CYS A 85 2.91 4.79 -5.88
CA CYS A 85 3.95 5.09 -6.85
C CYS A 85 3.32 5.48 -8.19
N GLY A 86 3.54 6.72 -8.62
CA GLY A 86 2.88 7.30 -9.78
C GLY A 86 2.24 8.65 -9.50
N PRO A 87 1.82 9.38 -10.56
CA PRO A 87 1.14 10.65 -10.41
C PRO A 87 -0.21 10.46 -9.70
N PRO A 88 -0.49 11.22 -8.62
CA PRO A 88 -1.83 11.25 -8.05
C PRO A 88 -2.79 11.94 -9.02
N SER A 89 -4.08 11.60 -8.95
CA SER A 89 -5.14 12.39 -9.56
C SER A 89 -5.97 13.10 -8.47
N PRO A 90 -6.70 14.17 -8.78
CA PRO A 90 -7.65 14.76 -7.83
C PRO A 90 -8.86 13.84 -7.58
N GLU A 91 -9.19 13.01 -8.57
CA GLU A 91 -10.31 12.07 -8.52
C GLU A 91 -9.88 10.76 -7.86
N GLY A 92 -10.29 10.55 -6.61
CA GLY A 92 -10.12 9.27 -5.91
C GLY A 92 -9.47 9.38 -4.53
N PRO A 93 -9.25 8.25 -3.85
CA PRO A 93 -8.78 8.20 -2.47
C PRO A 93 -7.26 8.42 -2.31
N TRP A 94 -6.56 8.89 -3.34
CA TRP A 94 -5.10 8.83 -3.43
C TRP A 94 -4.36 9.63 -2.35
N SER A 95 -5.00 10.68 -1.83
CA SER A 95 -4.51 11.47 -0.69
C SER A 95 -4.41 10.66 0.62
N ARG A 96 -5.00 9.46 0.67
CA ARG A 96 -4.89 8.53 1.80
C ARG A 96 -3.58 7.74 1.80
N ALA A 97 -2.77 7.80 0.74
CA ALA A 97 -1.44 7.21 0.75
C ALA A 97 -0.56 7.89 1.79
N ASP A 98 0.23 7.10 2.51
CA ASP A 98 1.16 7.62 3.52
C ASP A 98 2.37 8.28 2.85
N VAL A 99 2.76 7.80 1.68
CA VAL A 99 3.85 8.34 0.85
C VAL A 99 3.48 8.23 -0.63
N VAL A 100 3.82 9.26 -1.41
CA VAL A 100 3.74 9.26 -2.87
C VAL A 100 5.17 9.24 -3.44
N CYS A 101 5.42 8.39 -4.44
CA CYS A 101 6.74 8.16 -5.03
C CYS A 101 6.70 8.09 -6.56
N SER A 102 7.86 8.20 -7.19
CA SER A 102 8.09 7.61 -8.50
C SER A 102 8.52 6.13 -8.35
N PRO A 103 8.39 5.30 -9.39
CA PRO A 103 8.88 3.91 -9.38
C PRO A 103 10.33 3.77 -8.89
N ALA A 104 11.21 4.71 -9.26
CA ALA A 104 12.61 4.70 -8.87
C ALA A 104 12.84 4.87 -7.36
N GLY A 105 11.97 5.62 -6.67
CA GLY A 105 12.08 5.93 -5.25
C GLY A 105 11.33 4.98 -4.32
N VAL A 106 10.80 3.86 -4.83
CA VAL A 106 9.86 3.03 -4.07
C VAL A 106 10.44 2.42 -2.79
N VAL A 107 11.73 2.08 -2.77
CA VAL A 107 12.38 1.45 -1.61
C VAL A 107 12.44 2.41 -0.42
N GLU A 108 12.90 3.65 -0.65
CA GLU A 108 12.92 4.69 0.39
C GLU A 108 11.50 5.07 0.83
N ALA A 109 10.57 5.16 -0.11
CA ALA A 109 9.17 5.49 0.16
C ALA A 109 8.50 4.46 1.10
N LEU A 110 8.86 3.19 0.92
CA LEU A 110 8.35 2.08 1.71
C LEU A 110 8.78 2.19 3.19
N GLU A 111 10.06 2.44 3.45
CA GLU A 111 10.57 2.65 4.81
C GLU A 111 9.92 3.88 5.48
N ARG A 112 9.75 4.96 4.72
CA ARG A 112 9.06 6.18 5.19
C ARG A 112 7.60 5.92 5.55
N ALA A 113 6.88 5.13 4.76
CA ALA A 113 5.47 4.81 5.02
C ALA A 113 5.30 4.04 6.33
N VAL A 114 6.12 3.02 6.57
CA VAL A 114 6.09 2.24 7.81
C VAL A 114 6.41 3.12 9.02
N ARG A 115 7.47 3.94 8.95
CA ARG A 115 7.83 4.86 10.04
C ARG A 115 6.70 5.83 10.37
N ARG A 116 6.09 6.48 9.36
CA ARG A 116 4.95 7.40 9.55
C ARG A 116 3.75 6.73 10.21
N ARG A 117 3.56 5.43 10.01
CA ARG A 117 2.45 4.67 10.60
C ARG A 117 2.71 4.38 12.07
N VAL A 118 3.93 3.97 12.42
CA VAL A 118 4.37 3.78 13.81
C VAL A 118 4.25 5.08 14.60
N GLU A 119 4.72 6.20 14.03
CA GLU A 119 4.62 7.53 14.65
C GLU A 119 3.16 7.95 14.92
N ARG A 120 2.25 7.72 13.96
CA ARG A 120 0.82 8.00 14.13
C ARG A 120 0.16 7.11 15.18
N ALA A 121 0.50 5.83 15.22
CA ALA A 121 0.00 4.91 16.24
C ALA A 121 0.47 5.32 17.65
N GLY A 122 1.73 5.75 17.79
CA GLY A 122 2.28 6.27 19.04
C GLY A 122 1.68 7.62 19.47
N ALA A 123 1.36 8.50 18.51
CA ALA A 123 0.71 9.78 18.79
C ALA A 123 -0.75 9.63 19.27
N GLY A 124 -1.44 8.57 18.87
CA GLY A 124 -2.80 8.23 19.33
C GLY A 124 -2.86 7.67 20.76
N GLY A 125 -1.74 7.22 21.33
CA GLY A 125 -1.68 6.58 22.66
C GLY A 125 -1.68 7.54 23.86
N ARG A 126 -1.84 8.86 23.66
CA ARG A 126 -1.81 9.85 24.77
C ARG A 126 -3.17 10.03 25.48
N TRP A 127 -4.21 9.28 25.12
CA TRP A 127 -5.55 9.45 25.71
C TRP A 127 -5.96 8.38 26.74
N ASP A 128 -5.21 7.29 26.88
CA ASP A 128 -5.53 6.18 27.81
C ASP A 128 -4.56 6.11 29.01
N GLN A 129 -4.28 7.25 29.65
CA GLN A 129 -3.81 7.21 31.03
C GLN A 129 -4.97 7.60 31.95
N PRO A 130 -5.57 6.65 32.70
CA PRO A 130 -6.42 7.06 33.81
C PRO A 130 -5.56 7.88 34.76
N ARG A 131 -6.02 9.09 35.09
CA ARG A 131 -5.45 9.89 36.16
C ARG A 131 -5.69 9.09 37.45
N SER A 132 -4.69 8.35 37.89
CA SER A 132 -4.71 7.76 39.22
C SER A 132 -4.68 8.88 40.25
N ALA A 133 -5.77 8.93 41.01
CA ALA A 133 -6.03 9.51 42.34
C ALA A 133 -5.20 10.73 42.80
#